data_AF-A0A820EB40-F1
#
_entry.id   AF-A0A820EB40-F1
#
_cell.length_a   1.000
_cell.length_b   1.000
_cell.length_c   1.000
_cell.angle_alpha   90.00
_cell.angle_beta   90.00
_cell.angle_gamma   90.00
#
_symmetry.space_group_name_H-M   'P 1'
#
loop_
_entity.id
_entity.type
_entity.pdbx_description
1 polymer ?
#
loop_
_entity_poly.entity_id
_entity_poly.type
_entity_poly.pdbx_seq_one_letter_code
_entity_poly.pdbx_strand_id
1 'polypeptide(L)'
;MILTNIYADGLQVRIASLRSMFNKTKSCLPNSETHDPLFRITCNGTPVDYVDPLMKRRAPTSGDVISLVSGKAIVATAQLSSAYDMSKTGNYLIQYDMPT
;
A
#
# COMPACT_ATOMS: atom_id res chain seq x y z
N MET A 1 9.15 3.33 -9.80
CA MET A 1 8.27 4.51 -9.90
C MET A 1 6.89 4.05 -9.50
N ILE A 2 6.31 4.66 -8.47
CA ILE A 2 4.98 4.30 -7.97
C ILE A 2 3.99 5.31 -8.56
N LEU A 3 2.94 4.81 -9.21
CA LEU A 3 1.85 5.63 -9.72
C LEU A 3 0.58 5.25 -8.93
N THR A 4 -0.10 6.24 -8.38
CA THR A 4 -1.30 6.05 -7.57
C THR A 4 -2.45 6.78 -8.26
N ASN A 5 -3.49 6.04 -8.67
CA ASN A 5 -4.71 6.59 -9.25
C ASN A 5 -5.89 6.27 -8.32
N ILE A 6 -6.74 7.27 -8.06
CA ILE A 6 -7.95 7.14 -7.24
C ILE A 6 -9.13 6.91 -8.17
N TYR A 7 -9.83 5.79 -8.03
CA TYR A 7 -11.08 5.48 -8.74
C TYR A 7 -12.24 5.37 -7.73
N ALA A 8 -13.49 5.48 -8.20
CA ALA A 8 -14.69 5.41 -7.35
C ALA A 8 -14.81 4.07 -6.59
N ASP A 9 -14.19 3.00 -7.11
CA ASP A 9 -14.26 1.64 -6.58
C ASP A 9 -13.04 1.25 -5.69
N GLY A 10 -12.17 2.21 -5.37
CA GLY A 10 -11.00 2.00 -4.50
C GLY A 10 -9.71 2.64 -5.02
N LEU A 11 -8.67 2.61 -4.18
CA LEU A 11 -7.35 3.12 -4.55
C LEU A 11 -6.59 2.06 -5.35
N GLN A 12 -6.25 2.35 -6.60
CA GLN A 12 -5.34 1.49 -7.37
C GLN A 12 -3.89 1.98 -7.22
N VAL A 13 -3.05 1.11 -6.67
CA VAL A 13 -1.62 1.33 -6.55
C VAL A 13 -0.91 0.50 -7.62
N ARG A 14 -0.17 1.17 -8.50
CA ARG A 14 0.67 0.51 -9.49
C ARG A 14 2.14 0.62 -9.10
N ILE A 15 2.72 -0.52 -8.75
CA ILE A 15 4.12 -0.66 -8.37
C ILE A 15 4.87 -1.19 -9.58
N ALA A 16 5.74 -0.37 -10.17
CA ALA A 16 6.52 -0.74 -11.34
C ALA A 16 8.02 -0.51 -11.13
N SER A 17 8.82 -1.48 -11.56
CA SER A 17 10.26 -1.30 -11.68
C SER A 17 10.63 -0.87 -13.10
N LEU A 18 11.33 0.26 -13.21
CA LEU A 18 11.72 0.85 -14.49
C LEU A 18 13.17 0.54 -14.90
N ARG A 19 14.04 0.16 -13.95
CA ARG A 19 15.50 0.12 -14.20
C ARG A 19 16.18 -1.18 -13.78
N SER A 20 15.65 -1.91 -12.80
CA SER A 20 16.30 -3.14 -12.31
C SER A 20 15.31 -4.07 -11.60
N MET A 21 15.57 -5.37 -11.62
CA MET A 21 14.80 -6.31 -10.83
C MET A 21 14.96 -6.00 -9.33
N PHE A 22 13.87 -6.04 -8.59
CA PHE A 22 13.92 -5.85 -7.13
C PHE A 22 12.97 -6.84 -6.44
N ASN A 23 13.40 -7.32 -5.28
CA ASN A 23 12.69 -8.32 -4.49
C ASN A 23 12.01 -7.64 -3.31
N LYS A 24 10.69 -7.79 -3.17
CA LYS A 24 9.92 -7.21 -2.05
C LYS A 24 9.13 -8.27 -1.32
N THR A 25 8.78 -8.01 -0.06
CA THR A 25 7.89 -8.90 0.68
C THR A 25 6.46 -8.73 0.19
N LYS A 26 5.68 -9.80 0.19
CA LYS A 26 4.24 -9.77 -0.14
C LYS A 26 3.46 -8.80 0.75
N SER A 27 3.92 -8.60 2.00
CA SER A 27 3.30 -7.70 2.97
C SER A 27 3.23 -6.24 2.51
N CYS A 28 4.11 -5.80 1.61
CA CYS A 28 4.02 -4.43 1.08
C CYS A 28 2.91 -4.29 0.04
N LEU A 29 2.30 -5.36 -0.45
CA LEU A 29 1.20 -5.24 -1.41
C LEU A 29 -0.11 -4.90 -0.68
N PRO A 30 -0.85 -3.87 -1.10
CA PRO A 30 -2.05 -3.43 -0.40
C PRO A 30 -3.27 -4.35 -0.58
N ASN A 31 -3.20 -5.31 -1.50
CA ASN A 31 -4.21 -6.36 -1.67
C ASN A 31 -3.83 -7.67 -0.98
N SER A 32 -2.71 -7.71 -0.28
CA SER A 32 -2.38 -8.86 0.54
C SER A 32 -3.28 -8.87 1.77
N GLU A 33 -3.47 -10.03 2.39
CA GLU A 33 -4.21 -10.19 3.65
C GLU A 33 -3.46 -9.57 4.86
N THR A 34 -2.62 -8.58 4.59
CA THR A 34 -1.64 -8.02 5.50
C THR A 34 -2.18 -6.69 6.03
N HIS A 35 -2.47 -6.67 7.33
CA HIS A 35 -2.80 -5.46 8.07
C HIS A 35 -1.51 -4.73 8.46
N ASP A 36 -0.97 -3.92 7.53
CA ASP A 36 0.17 -3.03 7.75
C ASP A 36 -0.21 -1.59 7.34
N PRO A 37 0.34 -0.55 8.01
CA PRO A 37 0.09 0.85 7.66
C PRO A 37 0.94 1.24 6.44
N LEU A 38 0.54 0.76 5.26
CA LEU A 38 1.23 0.99 3.98
C LEU A 38 0.99 2.39 3.40
N PHE A 39 0.11 3.18 4.01
CA PHE A 39 -0.26 4.49 3.52
C PHE A 39 -0.10 5.57 4.59
N ARG A 40 0.43 6.71 4.16
CA ARG A 40 0.33 7.97 4.89
C ARG A 40 -0.86 8.74 4.32
N ILE A 41 -1.86 8.99 5.16
CA ILE A 41 -3.09 9.67 4.77
C ILE A 41 -3.23 10.96 5.57
N THR A 42 -3.57 12.05 4.89
CA THR A 42 -4.00 13.29 5.53
C THR A 42 -5.35 13.75 4.97
N CYS A 43 -6.22 14.28 5.83
CA CYS A 43 -7.50 14.89 5.48
C CYS A 43 -7.43 16.38 5.80
N ASN A 44 -7.54 17.24 4.78
CA ASN A 44 -7.37 18.69 4.91
C ASN A 44 -6.08 19.08 5.68
N GLY A 45 -4.99 18.33 5.46
CA GLY A 45 -3.71 18.54 6.14
C GLY A 45 -3.58 17.90 7.52
N THR A 46 -4.65 17.33 8.10
CA THR A 46 -4.59 16.62 9.37
C THR A 46 -4.31 15.13 9.13
N PRO A 47 -3.34 14.51 9.82
CA PRO A 47 -3.11 13.06 9.73
C PRO A 47 -4.36 12.25 10.03
N VAL A 48 -4.54 11.16 9.28
CA VAL A 48 -5.60 10.17 9.50
C VAL A 48 -4.98 8.92 10.11
N ASP A 49 -5.53 8.47 11.23
CA ASP A 49 -4.99 7.34 11.99
C ASP A 49 -5.35 5.99 11.35
N TYR A 50 -4.42 5.05 11.50
CA TYR A 50 -4.63 3.65 11.20
C TYR A 50 -5.38 2.98 12.35
N VAL A 51 -6.48 2.29 12.04
CA VAL A 51 -7.38 1.72 13.06
C VAL A 51 -7.42 0.18 13.07
N ASP A 52 -6.80 -0.45 12.07
CA ASP A 52 -6.79 -1.91 11.96
C ASP A 52 -5.76 -2.57 12.90
N PRO A 53 -5.89 -3.86 13.23
CA PRO A 53 -4.92 -4.57 14.07
C PRO A 53 -3.54 -4.68 13.42
N LEU A 54 -2.50 -4.32 14.16
CA LEU A 54 -1.12 -4.63 13.80
C LEU A 54 -0.79 -6.08 14.20
N MET A 55 -0.47 -6.93 13.23
CA MET A 55 -0.07 -8.31 13.50
C MET A 55 1.45 -8.47 13.53
N LYS A 56 1.97 -9.02 14.64
CA LYS A 56 3.37 -9.43 14.75
C LYS A 56 3.64 -10.63 13.83
N ARG A 57 4.71 -10.57 13.02
CA ARG A 57 5.10 -11.64 12.09
C ARG A 57 6.51 -12.16 12.37
N ARG A 58 6.76 -13.39 11.92
CA ARG A 58 8.12 -13.93 11.80
C ARG A 58 8.89 -13.16 10.72
N ALA A 59 10.23 -13.27 10.73
CA ALA A 59 11.04 -12.74 9.65
C ALA A 59 10.58 -13.34 8.29
N PRO A 60 10.56 -12.55 7.21
CA PRO A 60 10.16 -13.04 5.89
C PRO A 60 10.99 -14.24 5.44
N THR A 61 10.34 -15.25 4.87
CA THR A 61 11.02 -16.37 4.21
C THR A 61 11.01 -16.20 2.69
N SER A 62 11.76 -17.05 1.95
CA SER A 62 11.81 -16.99 0.48
C SER A 62 10.44 -17.09 -0.18
N GLY A 63 9.48 -17.82 0.42
CA GLY A 63 8.10 -17.92 -0.05
C GLY A 63 7.27 -16.63 0.14
N ASP A 64 7.74 -15.70 0.96
CA ASP A 64 7.09 -14.42 1.26
C ASP A 64 7.61 -13.28 0.36
N VAL A 65 8.54 -13.59 -0.55
CA VAL A 65 9.16 -12.62 -1.45
C VAL A 65 8.50 -12.67 -2.84
N ILE A 66 8.19 -11.49 -3.37
CA ILE A 66 7.80 -11.25 -4.76
C ILE A 66 8.98 -10.66 -5.53
N SER A 67 9.24 -11.25 -6.69
CA SER A 67 10.25 -10.78 -7.63
C SER A 67 9.61 -9.92 -8.71
N LEU A 68 9.90 -8.63 -8.70
CA LEU A 68 9.46 -7.69 -9.73
C LEU A 68 10.55 -7.58 -10.81
N VAL A 69 10.34 -8.24 -11.95
CA VAL A 69 11.23 -8.13 -13.11
C VAL A 69 11.17 -6.71 -13.70
N SER A 70 12.28 -6.22 -14.24
CA SER A 70 12.33 -4.91 -14.90
C SER A 70 11.27 -4.81 -16.01
N GLY A 71 10.53 -3.71 -16.04
CA GLY A 71 9.44 -3.48 -16.99
C GLY A 71 8.11 -4.16 -16.63
N LYS A 72 8.07 -5.02 -15.59
CA LYS A 72 6.81 -5.52 -15.04
C LYS A 72 6.26 -4.55 -13.99
N ALA A 73 4.94 -4.46 -13.96
CA ALA A 73 4.19 -3.72 -12.97
C ALA A 73 3.21 -4.66 -12.27
N ILE A 74 3.10 -4.52 -10.96
CA ILE A 74 2.01 -5.10 -10.18
C ILE A 74 0.99 -3.99 -9.94
N VAL A 75 -0.28 -4.29 -10.21
CA VAL A 75 -1.40 -3.44 -9.86
C VAL A 75 -2.12 -4.11 -8.70
N ALA A 76 -2.35 -3.36 -7.64
CA ALA A 76 -3.08 -3.82 -6.46
C ALA A 76 -4.13 -2.78 -6.08
N THR A 77 -5.31 -3.27 -5.71
CA THR A 77 -6.41 -2.43 -5.22
C THR A 77 -6.42 -2.46 -3.70
N ALA A 78 -6.52 -1.30 -3.07
CA ALA A 78 -6.57 -1.14 -1.62
C ALA A 78 -7.94 -0.59 -1.20
N GLN A 79 -8.56 -1.25 -0.21
CA GLN A 79 -9.73 -0.70 0.48
C GLN A 79 -9.25 0.07 1.71
N LEU A 80 -9.24 1.40 1.63
CA LEU A 80 -8.66 2.24 2.70
C LEU A 80 -9.64 2.49 3.85
N SER A 81 -10.93 2.58 3.55
CA SER A 81 -11.97 2.91 4.54
C SER A 81 -12.19 1.82 5.60
N SER A 82 -11.70 0.60 5.38
CA SER A 82 -11.72 -0.47 6.38
C SER A 82 -10.56 -0.37 7.38
N ALA A 83 -9.44 0.25 6.99
CA ALA A 83 -8.21 0.25 7.77
C ALA A 83 -7.85 1.63 8.35
N TYR A 84 -8.46 2.72 7.86
CA TYR A 84 -8.24 4.10 8.30
C TYR A 84 -9.57 4.77 8.62
N ASP A 85 -9.58 5.67 9.62
CA ASP A 85 -10.76 6.47 9.93
C ASP A 85 -11.00 7.55 8.85
N MET A 86 -11.72 7.15 7.80
CA MET A 86 -12.12 8.03 6.69
C MET A 86 -13.55 8.57 6.86
N SER A 87 -14.08 8.60 8.09
CA SER A 87 -15.46 9.07 8.36
C SER A 87 -15.65 10.56 8.09
N LYS A 88 -14.56 11.35 8.12
CA LYS A 88 -14.59 12.79 7.94
C LYS A 88 -14.71 13.16 6.46
N THR A 89 -15.56 14.11 6.13
CA THR A 89 -15.60 14.69 4.79
C THR A 89 -14.45 15.69 4.61
N GLY A 90 -13.74 15.60 3.48
CA GLY A 90 -12.64 16.50 3.19
C GLY A 90 -11.79 16.05 2.01
N ASN A 91 -10.74 16.81 1.72
CA ASN A 91 -9.75 16.45 0.70
C ASN A 91 -8.70 15.54 1.32
N TYR A 92 -8.63 14.31 0.81
CA TYR A 92 -7.66 13.32 1.23
C TYR A 92 -6.42 13.35 0.34
N LEU A 93 -5.25 13.42 0.96
CA LEU A 93 -3.97 13.17 0.33
C LEU A 93 -3.46 11.82 0.82
N ILE A 94 -3.25 10.91 -0.12
CA ILE A 94 -2.83 9.53 0.16
C ILE A 94 -1.49 9.28 -0.51
N GLN A 95 -0.50 8.89 0.29
CA GLN A 95 0.82 8.49 -0.18
C GLN A 95 1.04 7.03 0.19
N TYR A 96 1.42 6.23 -0.80
CA TYR A 96 1.88 4.87 -0.55
C TYR A 96 3.33 4.93 -0.06
N ASP A 97 3.53 4.53 1.19
CA ASP A 97 4.86 4.47 1.81
C ASP A 97 5.31 3.02 1.75
N MET A 98 6.20 2.73 0.80
CA MET A 98 6.68 1.37 0.63
C MET A 98 7.66 1.06 1.75
N PRO A 99 7.35 0.13 2.69
CA PRO A 99 8.32 -0.24 3.71
C PRO A 99 9.58 -0.81 3.04
N THR A 100 10.73 -0.34 3.52
CA THR A 100 12.06 -0.61 2.95
C THR A 100 12.42 -2.08 3.09
#